data_AF-A0A929A7Q4-F1
#
_entry.id   AF-A0A929A7Q4-F1
#
_cell.length_a   1.000
_cell.length_b   1.000
_cell.length_c   1.000
_cell.angle_alpha   90.00
_cell.angle_beta   90.00
_cell.angle_gamma   90.00
#
_symmetry.space_group_name_H-M   'P 1'
#
loop_
_entity.id
_entity.type
_entity.pdbx_description
1 polymer ?
#
loop_
_entity_poly.entity_id
_entity_poly.type
_entity_poly.pdbx_seq_one_letter_code
_entity_poly.pdbx_strand_id
1 'polypeptide(L)' 'MRLHTAIVVVQAYRDEVISAGKVRQILGMATRMEVEEFLKQKGIDLHYDETDLESDRQTHQQLRSQGKLPA' A
#
# COMPACT_ATOMS: atom_id res chain seq x y z
N MET A 1 -8.31 -5.69 21.17
CA MET A 1 -7.96 -4.51 20.36
C MET A 1 -8.85 -3.33 20.79
N ARG A 2 -8.29 -2.18 21.21
CA ARG A 2 -9.09 -0.99 21.54
C ARG A 2 -9.48 -0.28 20.24
N LEU A 3 -10.78 -0.02 20.02
CA LEU A 3 -11.29 0.60 18.78
C LEU A 3 -10.65 1.96 18.46
N HIS A 4 -10.34 2.76 19.48
CA HIS A 4 -9.74 4.10 19.30
C HIS A 4 -8.36 4.04 18.64
N THR A 5 -7.56 3.02 18.95
CA THR A 5 -6.21 2.85 18.38
C THR A 5 -6.28 2.53 16.89
N ALA A 6 -7.28 1.76 16.47
CA ALA A 6 -7.45 1.39 15.06
C ALA A 6 -7.73 2.60 14.17
N ILE A 7 -8.51 3.58 14.64
CA ILE A 7 -8.84 4.80 13.88
C ILE A 7 -7.59 5.64 13.60
N VAL A 8 -6.76 5.87 14.62
CA VAL A 8 -5.53 6.67 14.49
C VAL A 8 -4.53 5.99 13.55
N VAL A 9 -4.39 4.67 13.65
CA VAL A 9 -3.49 3.89 12.79
C VAL A 9 -3.95 3.93 11.33
N VAL A 10 -5.25 3.76 11.09
CA VAL A 10 -5.84 3.83 9.74
C VAL A 10 -5.62 5.21 9.12
N GLN A 11 -5.81 6.28 9.88
CA GLN A 11 -5.60 7.63 9.36
C GLN A 11 -4.12 7.91 9.07
N ALA A 12 -3.21 7.51 9.97
CA ALA A 12 -1.77 7.64 9.72
C ALA A 12 -1.29 6.84 8.51
N TYR A 13 -1.92 5.69 8.21
CA TYR A 13 -1.65 4.94 6.98
C TYR A 13 -2.18 5.67 5.76
N ARG A 14 -3.41 6.17 5.80
CA ARG A 14 -4.04 6.94 4.70
C ARG A 14 -3.24 8.19 4.35
N ASP A 15 -2.71 8.88 5.36
CA ASP A 15 -1.87 10.07 5.19
C ASP A 15 -0.41 9.73 4.86
N GLU A 16 -0.11 8.45 4.57
CA GLU A 16 1.21 7.91 4.20
C GLU A 16 2.32 8.16 5.25
N VAL A 17 1.93 8.49 6.49
CA VAL A 17 2.84 8.71 7.62
C VAL A 17 3.46 7.39 8.08
N ILE A 18 2.74 6.28 7.94
CA ILE A 18 3.20 4.94 8.30
C ILE A 18 2.94 3.94 7.18
N SER A 19 3.84 2.97 7.03
CA SER A 19 3.68 1.88 6.06
C SER A 19 2.73 0.79 6.56
N ALA A 20 2.24 -0.07 5.66
CA ALA A 20 1.48 -1.27 6.01
C ALA A 20 2.25 -2.20 6.99
N GLY A 21 3.59 -2.24 6.88
CA GLY A 21 4.43 -2.97 7.83
C GLY A 21 4.38 -2.40 9.24
N LYS A 22 4.28 -1.06 9.36
CA LYS A 22 4.12 -0.38 10.66
C LYS A 22 2.70 -0.56 11.21
N VAL A 23 1.66 -0.55 10.36
CA VAL A 23 0.29 -0.93 10.75
C VAL A 23 0.27 -2.34 11.34
N ARG A 24 0.90 -3.32 10.67
CA ARG A 24 1.05 -4.69 11.16
C ARG A 24 1.60 -4.75 12.58
N GLN A 25 2.72 -4.04 12.79
CA GLN A 25 3.44 -4.01 14.05
C GLN A 25 2.57 -3.38 15.17
N ILE A 26 1.89 -2.26 14.89
CA ILE A 26 1.09 -1.54 15.90
C ILE A 26 -0.17 -2.33 16.28
N LEU A 27 -0.82 -2.98 15.30
CA LEU A 27 -2.06 -3.73 15.53
C LEU A 27 -1.82 -5.19 15.92
N GLY A 28 -0.56 -5.65 15.93
CA GLY A 28 -0.20 -7.02 16.33
C GLY A 28 -0.67 -8.09 15.34
N MET A 29 -0.76 -7.75 14.05
CA MET A 29 -1.17 -8.67 12.99
C MET A 29 -0.02 -9.61 12.60
N ALA A 30 -0.32 -10.87 12.33
CA ALA A 30 0.68 -11.87 12.03
C ALA A 30 1.27 -11.66 10.63
N THR A 31 0.41 -11.34 9.65
CA THR A 31 0.80 -11.30 8.24
C THR A 31 0.53 -9.95 7.60
N ARG A 32 1.14 -9.70 6.45
CA ARG A 32 0.80 -8.56 5.60
C ARG A 32 -0.63 -8.67 5.06
N MET A 33 -1.10 -9.89 4.76
CA MET A 33 -2.44 -10.12 4.22
C MET A 33 -3.54 -9.70 5.20
N GLU A 34 -3.34 -9.91 6.51
CA GLU A 34 -4.26 -9.44 7.55
C GLU A 34 -4.36 -7.91 7.59
N VAL A 35 -3.25 -7.21 7.32
CA VAL A 35 -3.26 -5.74 7.22
C VAL A 35 -4.04 -5.30 5.99
N GLU A 36 -3.83 -5.94 4.84
CA GLU A 36 -4.53 -5.61 3.60
C GLU A 36 -6.03 -5.85 3.73
N GLU A 37 -6.44 -6.99 4.32
CA GLU A 37 -7.85 -7.26 4.61
C GLU A 37 -8.45 -6.22 5.56
N PHE A 38 -7.73 -5.86 6.63
CA PHE A 38 -8.16 -4.85 7.58
C PHE A 38 -8.34 -3.47 6.93
N LEU A 39 -7.37 -3.02 6.13
CA LEU A 39 -7.43 -1.74 5.44
C LEU A 39 -8.57 -1.69 4.42
N LYS A 40 -8.78 -2.79 3.68
CA LYS A 40 -9.90 -2.95 2.75
C LYS A 40 -11.26 -2.82 3.46
N GLN A 41 -11.43 -3.45 4.62
CA GLN A 41 -12.63 -3.29 5.45
C GLN A 41 -12.87 -1.84 5.92
N LYS A 42 -11.84 -0.98 5.89
CA LYS A 42 -11.93 0.46 6.20
C LYS A 42 -12.07 1.36 4.97
N GLY A 43 -12.31 0.77 3.80
CA GLY A 43 -12.41 1.49 2.53
C GLY A 43 -11.08 2.11 2.08
N ILE A 44 -9.97 1.62 2.64
CA ILE A 44 -8.63 1.92 2.14
C ILE A 44 -8.25 0.74 1.27
N ASP A 45 -8.63 0.82 0.00
CA ASP A 45 -8.20 -0.14 -1.02
C ASP A 45 -6.72 0.12 -1.36
N LEU A 46 -6.23 -0.48 -2.45
CA LEU A 46 -4.90 -0.20 -2.97
C LEU A 46 -4.72 1.32 -3.18
N HIS A 47 -3.65 1.88 -2.62
CA HIS A 47 -3.09 3.18 -3.04
C HIS A 47 -2.43 3.00 -4.41
N TYR A 48 -3.21 2.50 -5.38
CA TYR A 48 -2.78 2.20 -6.73
C TYR A 48 -4.00 2.27 -7.63
N ASP A 49 -3.98 3.20 -8.57
CA ASP A 49 -5.04 3.37 -9.55
C ASP A 49 -4.55 3.12 -11.00
N GLU A 50 -5.44 3.32 -11.97
CA GLU A 50 -5.12 3.14 -13.38
C GLU A 50 -4.08 4.16 -13.89
N THR A 51 -3.97 5.33 -13.25
CA THR A 51 -2.97 6.35 -13.56
C THR A 51 -1.59 5.88 -13.14
N ASP A 52 -1.49 5.30 -11.94
CA ASP A 52 -0.25 4.68 -11.46
C ASP A 52 0.18 3.54 -12.40
N LEU A 53 -0.77 2.70 -12.81
CA LEU A 53 -0.53 1.62 -13.75
C LEU A 53 0.00 2.11 -15.10
N GLU A 54 -0.60 3.17 -15.64
CA GLU A 54 -0.16 3.75 -16.91
C GLU A 54 1.24 4.39 -16.79
N SER A 55 1.53 5.06 -15.68
CA SER A 55 2.86 5.60 -15.37
C SER A 55 3.93 4.50 -15.30
N ASP A 56 3.61 3.39 -14.63
CA ASP A 56 4.49 2.22 -14.56
C ASP A 56 4.71 1.62 -15.94
N ARG A 57 3.64 1.48 -16.74
CA ARG A 57 3.74 0.98 -18.12
C ARG A 57 4.69 1.83 -18.97
N GLN A 58 4.59 3.16 -18.87
CA GLN A 58 5.49 4.08 -19.57
C GLN A 58 6.92 3.97 -19.07
N THR A 59 7.12 3.89 -17.75
CA THR A 59 8.44 3.67 -17.14
C THR A 59 9.07 2.37 -17.64
N HIS A 60 8.31 1.28 -17.68
CA HIS A 60 8.76 0.00 -18.21
C HIS A 60 9.16 0.09 -19.68
N GLN A 61 8.36 0.76 -20.52
CA GLN A 61 8.70 0.98 -21.94
C GLN A 61 9.98 1.80 -22.10
N GLN A 62 10.14 2.85 -21.29
CA GLN A 62 11.34 3.68 -21.28
C GLN A 62 12.57 2.84 -20.89
N LEU A 63 12.49 2.07 -19.81
CA LEU A 63 13.61 1.24 -19.34
C LEU A 63 13.99 0.15 -20.37
N ARG A 64 13.01 -0.45 -21.07
CA ARG A 64 13.25 -1.38 -22.18
C ARG A 64 13.96 -0.69 -23.35
N SER A 65 13.52 0.51 -23.74
CA SER A 65 14.18 1.29 -24.80
C SER A 65 15.61 1.68 -24.45
N GLN A 66 15.91 1.82 -23.16
CA GLN A 66 17.26 2.10 -22.65
C GLN A 66 18.11 0.83 -22.46
N GLY A 67 17.58 -0.36 -22.75
CA GLY A 67 18.26 -1.63 -22.53
C GLY A 67 18.48 -2.00 -21.06
N LYS A 68 17.83 -1.30 -20.13
CA LYS A 68 17.91 -1.55 -18.67
C LYS A 68 16.98 -2.66 -18.20
N LEU A 69 15.95 -2.95 -19.00
CA LEU A 69 15.08 -4.11 -18.83
C LEU A 69 15.16 -4.98 -20.09
N PRO A 70 15.07 -6.32 -19.95
CA PRO A 70 15.00 -7.20 -21.10
C PRO A 70 13.77 -6.90 -21.97
N ALA A 71 13.89 -7.19 -23.26
CA ALA A 71 12.78 -7.16 -24.22
C ALA A 71 11.79 -8.31 -23.96
#